data_AF-A0A3A8GU89-F1
#
_entry.id   AF-A0A3A8GU89-F1
#
_cell.length_a   1.000
_cell.length_b   1.000
_cell.length_c   1.000
_cell.angle_alpha   90.00
_cell.angle_beta   90.00
_cell.angle_gamma   90.00
#
_symmetry.space_group_name_H-M   'P 1'
#
loop_
_entity.id
_entity.type
_entity.pdbx_description
1 polymer ?
#
loop_
_entity_poly.entity_id
_entity_poly.type
_entity_poly.pdbx_seq_one_letter_code
_entity_poly.pdbx_strand_id
1 'polypeptide(L)'
;MLALALVLAGPAHAEGEVLDVARATVTLQDGRTVAVSEGCWLSTERCVLTARELRRLEAENAELRRQSSRVPVAAVLLAVAVGLGAGFAAARLAR
;
A
#
# COMPACT_ATOMS: atom_id res chain seq x y z
N MET A 1 -8.93 44.28 -17.97
CA MET A 1 -8.51 43.05 -18.70
C MET A 1 -8.45 41.90 -17.69
N LEU A 2 -9.60 41.31 -17.32
CA LEU A 2 -9.71 40.31 -16.24
C LEU A 2 -10.47 39.05 -16.67
N ALA A 3 -10.68 38.86 -17.97
CA ALA A 3 -11.52 37.79 -18.51
C ALA A 3 -10.74 36.61 -19.14
N LEU A 4 -9.39 36.62 -19.13
CA LEU A 4 -8.60 35.66 -19.93
C LEU A 4 -7.97 34.49 -19.14
N ALA A 5 -8.11 34.44 -17.81
CA ALA A 5 -7.51 33.36 -17.01
C ALA A 5 -8.45 32.15 -16.79
N LEU A 6 -9.72 32.23 -17.18
CA LEU A 6 -10.72 31.19 -16.87
C LEU A 6 -10.78 30.03 -17.88
N VAL A 7 -10.02 30.05 -18.97
CA VAL A 7 -10.25 29.17 -20.14
C VAL A 7 -9.30 27.97 -20.21
N LEU A 8 -8.24 27.90 -19.38
CA LEU A 8 -7.31 26.75 -19.37
C LEU A 8 -7.64 25.69 -18.32
N ALA A 9 -8.62 25.93 -17.45
CA ALA A 9 -9.29 24.87 -16.73
C ALA A 9 -10.28 24.21 -17.70
N GLY A 10 -9.75 23.49 -18.69
CA GLY A 10 -10.56 22.60 -19.50
C GLY A 10 -11.42 21.74 -18.58
N PRO A 11 -12.66 21.40 -18.97
CA PRO A 11 -13.53 20.60 -18.14
C PRO A 11 -12.81 19.28 -17.89
N ALA A 12 -12.19 19.14 -16.73
CA ALA A 12 -11.76 17.86 -16.23
C ALA A 12 -13.06 17.09 -16.05
N HIS A 13 -13.41 16.29 -17.06
CA HIS A 13 -14.52 15.37 -17.02
C HIS A 13 -14.16 14.36 -15.92
N ALA A 14 -14.53 14.70 -14.69
CA ALA A 14 -14.43 13.82 -13.54
C ALA A 14 -15.56 12.79 -13.63
N GLU A 15 -15.50 11.93 -14.65
CA GLU A 15 -16.27 10.68 -14.65
C GLU A 15 -15.68 9.68 -13.65
N GLY A 16 -14.44 9.91 -13.19
CA GLY A 16 -13.78 9.13 -12.16
C GLY A 16 -13.75 9.86 -10.81
N GLU A 17 -14.10 9.12 -9.76
CA GLU A 17 -14.06 9.43 -8.32
C GLU A 17 -12.67 9.87 -7.78
N VAL A 18 -11.69 10.05 -8.67
CA VAL A 18 -10.27 10.33 -8.44
C VAL A 18 -9.80 11.28 -9.53
N LEU A 19 -9.20 12.42 -9.14
CA LEU A 19 -8.61 13.38 -10.07
C LEU A 19 -7.10 13.34 -9.95
N ASP A 20 -6.43 12.90 -11.02
CA ASP A 20 -4.98 13.00 -11.13
C ASP A 20 -4.58 14.42 -11.52
N VAL A 21 -3.68 15.03 -10.73
CA VAL A 21 -3.32 16.44 -10.84
C VAL A 21 -1.85 16.58 -11.20
N ALA A 22 -1.60 16.95 -12.46
CA ALA A 22 -0.27 17.29 -12.96
C ALA A 22 0.14 18.75 -12.73
N ARG A 23 -0.79 19.64 -12.35
CA ARG A 23 -0.53 20.98 -11.78
C ARG A 23 -1.84 21.60 -11.30
N ALA A 24 -1.89 22.13 -10.08
CA ALA A 24 -3.04 22.87 -9.56
C ALA A 24 -2.61 24.02 -8.63
N THR A 25 -3.48 25.01 -8.47
CA THR A 25 -3.32 26.07 -7.47
C THR A 25 -4.45 25.93 -6.46
N VAL A 26 -4.11 25.68 -5.20
CA VAL A 26 -5.07 25.50 -4.11
C VAL A 26 -5.13 26.78 -3.29
N THR A 27 -6.32 27.35 -3.17
CA THR A 27 -6.57 28.45 -2.24
C THR A 27 -7.04 27.88 -0.92
N LEU A 28 -6.25 28.07 0.14
CA LEU A 28 -6.61 27.69 1.49
C LEU A 28 -7.68 28.64 2.05
N GLN A 29 -8.40 28.17 3.07
CA GLN A 29 -9.45 28.97 3.73
C GLN A 29 -8.92 30.25 4.39
N ASP A 30 -7.62 30.33 4.64
CA ASP A 30 -6.93 31.52 5.15
C ASP A 30 -6.48 32.50 4.04
N GLY A 31 -6.88 32.24 2.79
CA GLY A 31 -6.58 33.08 1.63
C GLY A 31 -5.21 32.85 1.00
N ARG A 32 -4.38 31.96 1.54
CA ARG A 32 -3.09 31.60 0.94
C ARG A 32 -3.30 30.73 -0.30
N THR A 33 -2.44 30.90 -1.29
CA THR A 33 -2.43 30.05 -2.49
C THR A 33 -1.18 29.18 -2.50
N VAL A 34 -1.35 27.90 -2.78
CA VAL A 34 -0.26 26.91 -2.88
C VAL A 34 -0.32 26.25 -4.25
N ALA A 35 0.79 26.31 -4.97
CA ALA A 35 0.96 25.58 -6.21
C ALA A 35 1.33 24.12 -5.91
N VAL A 36 0.51 23.19 -6.37
CA VAL A 36 0.72 21.76 -6.28
C VAL A 36 1.16 21.30 -7.68
N SER A 37 2.37 20.77 -7.77
CA SER A 37 2.96 20.38 -9.05
C SER A 37 2.53 18.99 -9.48
N GLU A 38 2.25 18.09 -8.54
CA GLU A 38 1.93 16.68 -8.78
C GLU A 38 1.09 16.18 -7.59
N GLY A 39 0.11 15.32 -7.82
CA GLY A 39 -0.65 14.67 -6.75
C GLY A 39 -2.00 14.11 -7.20
N CYS A 40 -2.60 13.29 -6.34
CA CYS A 40 -3.93 12.73 -6.57
C CYS A 40 -4.93 13.39 -5.62
N TRP A 41 -5.98 13.99 -6.17
CA TRP A 41 -7.07 14.55 -5.37
C TRP A 41 -8.17 13.49 -5.22
N LEU A 42 -8.49 13.21 -3.97
CA LEU A 42 -9.50 12.27 -3.57
C LEU A 42 -10.64 13.02 -2.90
N SER A 43 -11.86 12.50 -3.03
CA SER A 43 -12.98 12.99 -2.24
C SER A 43 -12.69 12.81 -0.74
N THR A 44 -13.23 13.70 0.11
CA THR A 44 -13.06 13.61 1.57
C THR A 44 -13.50 12.25 2.10
N GLU A 45 -14.57 11.68 1.53
CA GLU A 45 -15.06 10.35 1.87
C GLU A 45 -14.02 9.27 1.58
N ARG A 46 -13.39 9.29 0.39
CA ARG A 46 -12.33 8.34 0.03
C ARG A 46 -11.09 8.49 0.89
N CYS A 47 -10.70 9.71 1.25
CA CYS A 47 -9.60 9.93 2.20
C CYS A 47 -9.88 9.24 3.55
N VAL A 48 -11.11 9.36 4.06
CA VAL A 48 -11.50 8.72 5.33
C VAL A 48 -11.57 7.19 5.19
N LEU A 49 -12.14 6.68 4.10
CA LEU A 49 -12.23 5.25 3.84
C LEU A 49 -10.85 4.62 3.69
N THR A 50 -9.97 5.21 2.88
CA THR A 50 -8.59 4.72 2.70
C THR A 50 -7.82 4.78 4.01
N ALA A 51 -7.96 5.84 4.82
CA ALA A 51 -7.31 5.92 6.12
C ALA A 51 -7.78 4.82 7.10
N ARG A 52 -9.07 4.46 7.06
CA ARG A 52 -9.61 3.35 7.87
C ARG A 52 -9.08 1.99 7.39
N GLU A 53 -9.06 1.77 6.08
CA GLU A 53 -8.57 0.53 5.49
C GLU A 53 -7.07 0.34 5.76
N LEU A 54 -6.28 1.41 5.68
CA LEU A 54 -4.85 1.36 5.98
C LEU A 54 -4.61 0.91 7.42
N ARG A 55 -5.34 1.48 8.39
CA ARG A 55 -5.24 1.07 9.81
C ARG A 55 -5.64 -0.38 10.03
N ARG A 56 -6.67 -0.84 9.32
CA ARG A 56 -7.11 -2.24 9.38
C ARG A 56 -6.01 -3.17 8.86
N LEU A 57 -5.46 -2.87 7.69
CA LEU A 57 -4.37 -3.65 7.08
C LEU A 57 -3.13 -3.66 7.95
N GLU A 58 -2.78 -2.54 8.59
CA GLU A 58 -1.68 -2.46 9.55
C GLU A 58 -1.90 -3.40 10.75
N ALA A 59 -3.12 -3.44 11.29
CA ALA A 59 -3.47 -4.34 12.39
C ALA A 59 -3.41 -5.82 11.98
N GLU A 60 -3.95 -6.16 10.80
CA GLU A 60 -3.88 -7.52 10.25
C GLU A 60 -2.42 -7.94 9.97
N ASN A 61 -1.60 -7.04 9.41
CA ASN A 61 -0.19 -7.30 9.15
C ASN A 61 0.60 -7.53 10.46
N ALA A 62 0.32 -6.74 11.49
CA ALA A 62 0.94 -6.93 12.81
C ALA A 62 0.61 -8.31 13.41
N GLU A 63 -0.62 -8.78 13.25
CA GLU A 63 -1.02 -10.12 13.71
C GLU A 63 -0.35 -11.23 12.88
N LEU A 64 -0.31 -11.10 11.55
CA LEU A 64 0.40 -12.05 10.68
C LEU A 64 1.89 -12.13 11.02
N ARG A 65 2.54 -10.99 11.32
CA ARG A 65 3.94 -10.97 11.77
C ARG A 65 4.14 -11.70 13.10
N ARG A 66 3.21 -11.56 14.05
CA ARG A 66 3.24 -12.32 15.31
C ARG A 66 3.08 -13.82 15.08
N GLN A 67 2.23 -14.22 14.13
CA GLN A 67 2.03 -15.63 13.80
C GLN A 67 3.24 -16.22 13.05
N SER A 68 3.83 -15.47 12.11
CA SER A 68 5.04 -15.87 11.40
C SER A 68 6.24 -16.06 12.34
N SER A 69 6.35 -15.23 13.39
CA SER A 69 7.34 -15.40 14.45
C SER A 69 7.19 -16.71 15.25
N ARG A 70 6.08 -17.44 15.13
CA ARG A 70 5.86 -18.72 15.83
C ARG A 70 6.35 -19.94 15.05
N VAL A 71 6.84 -19.79 13.81
CA VAL A 71 7.44 -20.93 13.11
C VAL A 71 8.69 -21.34 13.89
N PRO A 72 8.71 -22.51 14.55
CA PRO A 72 9.81 -22.88 15.39
C PRO A 72 10.96 -23.29 14.47
N VAL A 73 11.91 -22.38 14.26
CA VAL A 73 13.10 -22.60 13.42
C VAL A 73 13.80 -23.92 13.81
N ALA A 74 13.84 -24.23 15.11
CA ALA A 74 14.36 -25.49 15.63
C ALA A 74 13.60 -26.73 15.10
N ALA A 75 12.26 -26.69 15.01
CA ALA A 75 11.47 -27.79 14.47
C ALA A 75 11.70 -27.98 12.97
N VAL A 76 11.87 -26.88 12.23
CA VAL A 76 12.21 -26.93 10.79
C VAL A 76 13.59 -27.55 10.58
N LEU A 77 14.60 -27.13 11.35
CA LEU A 77 15.95 -27.70 11.27
C LEU A 77 15.97 -29.19 11.64
N LEU A 78 15.20 -29.58 12.65
CA LEU A 78 15.13 -30.96 13.09
C LEU A 78 14.44 -31.85 12.04
N ALA A 79 13.36 -31.36 11.42
CA ALA A 79 12.72 -32.05 10.31
C ALA A 79 13.66 -32.23 9.10
N VAL A 80 14.46 -31.21 8.76
CA VAL A 80 15.48 -31.30 7.70
C VAL A 80 16.56 -32.33 8.05
N ALA A 81 17.08 -32.30 9.28
CA ALA A 81 18.10 -33.26 9.73
C ALA A 81 17.57 -34.70 9.70
N VAL A 82 16.33 -34.93 10.14
CA VAL A 82 15.67 -36.25 10.09
C VAL A 82 15.45 -36.70 8.64
N GLY A 83 14.98 -35.81 7.76
CA GLY A 83 14.79 -36.13 6.35
C GLY A 83 16.08 -36.52 5.64
N LEU A 84 17.17 -35.76 5.88
CA LEU A 84 18.50 -36.07 5.35
C LEU A 84 19.06 -37.38 5.91
N GLY A 85 18.91 -37.60 7.22
CA GLY A 85 19.36 -38.83 7.89
C GLY A 85 18.62 -40.07 7.40
N ALA A 86 17.29 -39.99 7.28
CA ALA A 86 16.46 -41.08 6.77
C ALA A 86 16.74 -41.37 5.29
N GLY A 87 16.91 -40.33 4.47
CA GLY A 87 17.28 -40.48 3.06
C GLY A 87 18.66 -41.14 2.89
N PHE A 88 19.64 -40.74 3.69
CA PHE A 88 20.97 -41.35 3.69
C PHE A 88 20.95 -42.82 4.14
N ALA A 89 20.20 -43.13 5.20
CA ALA A 89 20.06 -44.50 5.69
C ALA A 89 19.37 -45.40 4.66
N ALA A 90 18.28 -44.93 4.05
CA ALA A 90 17.59 -45.65 2.98
C ALA A 90 18.50 -45.89 1.76
N ALA A 91 19.25 -44.87 1.33
CA ALA A 91 20.20 -45.00 0.22
C ALA A 91 21.33 -46.00 0.51
N ARG A 92 21.73 -46.14 1.78
CA ARG A 92 22.75 -47.10 2.19
C ARG A 92 22.25 -48.54 2.25
N LEU A 93 20.97 -48.76 2.60
CA LEU A 93 20.34 -50.09 2.61
C LEU A 93 19.92 -50.57 1.21
N ALA A 94 19.69 -49.65 0.27
CA ALA A 94 19.34 -49.97 -1.12
C ALA A 94 20.56 -50.29 -2.02
N ARG A 95 21.77 -50.35 -1.44
CA ARG A 95 23.04 -50.61 -2.13
C ARG A 95 23.66 -51.91 -1.64
#